data_AF-A0A378AZS7-F1
#
_entry.id   AF-A0A378AZS7-F1
#
_cell.length_a   1.000
_cell.length_b   1.000
_cell.length_c   1.000
_cell.angle_alpha   90.00
_cell.angle_beta   90.00
_cell.angle_gamma   90.00
#
_symmetry.space_group_name_H-M   'P 1'
#
loop_
_entity.id
_entity.type
_entity.pdbx_description
1 polymer ?
#
loop_
_entity_poly.entity_id
_entity_poly.type
_entity_poly.pdbx_seq_one_letter_code
_entity_poly.pdbx_strand_id
1 'polypeptide(L)'
;MDIAELIRLLENIGRTGTVTEIDEENWRVRVQSGGLETTWLRWNAQRAGAFKFWVPPSIGEQVWLLCLGGNTDTAIIGGSLYSNDNPAPGATRNEMVVTAPDGARFRYDAEAGALQVEGIKSAVIEASVSHSGYAGGELHQPVAREKS
;
A
#
# COMPACT_ATOMS: atom_id res chain seq x y z
N MET A 1 -14.38 37.52 -7.32
CA MET A 1 -14.19 36.17 -7.87
C MET A 1 -15.39 35.88 -8.75
N ASP A 2 -15.14 35.57 -10.03
CA ASP A 2 -16.20 35.16 -10.96
C ASP A 2 -16.75 33.78 -10.58
N ILE A 3 -18.02 33.53 -10.87
CA ILE A 3 -18.69 32.26 -10.56
C ILE A 3 -18.06 31.09 -11.30
N ALA A 4 -17.58 31.30 -12.53
CA ALA A 4 -16.88 30.28 -13.30
C ALA A 4 -15.57 29.87 -12.62
N GLU A 5 -14.82 30.84 -12.11
CA GLU A 5 -13.57 30.57 -11.38
C GLU A 5 -13.83 29.88 -10.04
N LEU A 6 -14.90 30.26 -9.33
CA LEU A 6 -15.31 29.56 -8.11
C LEU A 6 -15.67 28.10 -8.40
N ILE A 7 -16.44 27.83 -9.45
CA ILE A 7 -16.79 26.46 -9.87
C ILE A 7 -15.52 25.68 -10.22
N ARG A 8 -14.61 26.26 -11.00
CA ARG A 8 -13.33 25.64 -11.34
C ARG A 8 -12.52 25.25 -10.10
N LEU A 9 -12.43 26.12 -9.09
CA LEU A 9 -11.72 25.82 -7.84
C LEU A 9 -12.44 24.71 -7.05
N LEU A 10 -13.77 24.76 -6.96
CA LEU A 10 -14.57 23.73 -6.29
C LEU A 10 -14.39 22.35 -6.93
N GLU A 11 -14.43 22.26 -8.26
CA GLU A 11 -14.21 21.02 -9.01
C GLU A 11 -12.80 20.46 -8.82
N ASN A 12 -11.82 21.31 -8.52
CA ASN A 12 -10.45 20.88 -8.28
C ASN A 12 -10.19 20.36 -6.87
N ILE A 13 -11.08 20.59 -5.90
CA ILE A 13 -10.84 20.23 -4.48
C ILE A 13 -10.45 18.76 -4.33
N GLY A 14 -11.14 17.86 -5.03
CA GLY A 14 -10.87 16.43 -5.03
C GLY A 14 -10.64 15.93 -6.44
N ARG A 15 -9.54 15.22 -6.67
CA ARG A 15 -9.21 14.63 -7.98
C ARG A 15 -8.76 13.18 -7.80
N THR A 16 -8.84 12.39 -8.86
CA THR A 16 -8.17 11.09 -8.95
C THR A 16 -7.09 11.14 -10.03
N GLY A 17 -6.09 10.28 -9.92
CA GLY A 17 -5.05 10.16 -10.93
C GLY A 17 -4.25 8.87 -10.81
N THR A 18 -3.25 8.72 -11.66
CA THR A 18 -2.38 7.56 -11.73
C THR A 18 -0.93 7.99 -11.54
N VAL A 19 -0.18 7.28 -10.70
CA VAL A 19 1.25 7.53 -10.49
C VAL A 19 2.02 7.24 -11.78
N THR A 20 2.79 8.22 -12.26
CA THR A 20 3.58 8.12 -13.50
C THR A 20 5.08 8.05 -13.25
N GLU A 21 5.56 8.73 -12.21
CA GLU A 21 6.98 8.78 -11.85
C GLU A 21 7.15 8.70 -10.33
N ILE A 22 8.27 8.15 -9.89
CA ILE A 22 8.63 7.98 -8.47
C ILE A 22 10.05 8.49 -8.26
N ASP A 23 10.20 9.35 -7.25
CA ASP A 23 11.47 9.77 -6.66
C ASP A 23 11.55 9.15 -5.27
N GLU A 24 12.16 7.96 -5.21
CA GLU A 24 12.26 7.18 -3.98
C GLU A 24 13.13 7.85 -2.91
N GLU A 25 14.16 8.59 -3.34
CA GLU A 25 15.11 9.26 -2.46
C GLU A 25 14.44 10.39 -1.66
N ASN A 26 13.57 11.16 -2.32
CA ASN A 26 12.87 12.30 -1.70
C ASN A 26 11.43 12.00 -1.26
N TRP A 27 10.99 10.76 -1.41
CA TRP A 27 9.65 10.27 -1.07
C TRP A 27 8.52 10.97 -1.85
N ARG A 28 8.74 11.18 -3.16
CA ARG A 28 7.81 11.91 -4.03
C ARG A 28 7.34 11.09 -5.22
N VAL A 29 6.18 11.45 -5.74
CA VAL A 29 5.64 10.95 -7.01
C VAL A 29 5.11 12.08 -7.87
N ARG A 30 5.00 11.81 -9.18
CA ARG A 30 4.15 12.59 -10.09
C ARG A 30 2.91 11.78 -10.43
N VAL A 31 1.79 12.48 -10.59
CA VAL A 31 0.48 11.87 -10.84
C VAL A 31 -0.15 12.52 -12.07
N GLN A 32 -0.62 11.69 -12.99
CA GLN A 32 -1.47 12.13 -14.10
C GLN A 32 -2.93 12.13 -13.67
N SER A 33 -3.62 13.27 -13.77
CA SER A 33 -5.03 13.45 -13.40
C SER A 33 -5.79 14.16 -14.53
N GLY A 34 -6.43 13.41 -15.41
CA GLY A 34 -7.05 13.97 -16.63
C GLY A 34 -5.97 14.61 -17.51
N GLY A 35 -6.12 15.88 -17.87
CA GLY A 35 -5.10 16.65 -18.62
C GLY A 35 -4.00 17.28 -17.75
N LEU A 36 -4.02 17.09 -16.42
CA LEU A 36 -3.03 17.64 -15.50
C LEU A 36 -1.96 16.60 -15.17
N GLU A 37 -0.70 16.96 -15.34
CA GLU A 37 0.42 16.26 -14.72
C GLU A 37 0.89 17.09 -13.51
N THR A 38 0.95 16.47 -12.32
CA THR A 38 1.33 17.22 -11.11
C THR A 38 2.82 17.57 -11.10
N THR A 39 3.16 18.55 -10.26
CA THR A 39 4.52 18.66 -9.72
C THR A 39 4.85 17.44 -8.83
N TRP A 40 6.06 17.38 -8.29
CA TRP A 40 6.46 16.35 -7.33
C TRP A 40 5.69 16.50 -6.01
N LEU A 41 4.88 15.49 -5.68
CA LEU A 41 4.10 15.42 -4.45
C LEU A 41 4.70 14.39 -3.51
N ARG A 42 4.76 14.69 -2.20
CA ARG A 42 5.05 13.63 -1.22
C ARG A 42 3.95 12.57 -1.25
N TRP A 43 4.30 11.29 -1.32
CA TRP A 43 3.31 10.23 -1.21
C TRP A 43 2.81 10.09 0.23
N ASN A 44 1.59 9.58 0.40
CA ASN A 44 0.98 9.41 1.71
C ASN A 44 1.59 8.22 2.46
N ALA A 45 1.68 8.32 3.78
CA ALA A 45 1.99 7.19 4.65
C ALA A 45 0.84 7.00 5.64
N GLN A 46 0.47 5.75 5.94
CA GLN A 46 -0.58 5.47 6.92
C GLN A 46 -0.26 6.07 8.30
N ARG A 47 1.03 6.08 8.69
CA ARG A 47 1.57 6.82 9.84
C ARG A 47 2.97 7.32 9.51
N ALA A 48 3.29 8.53 9.98
CA ALA A 48 4.59 9.18 9.80
C ALA A 48 5.09 9.87 11.09
N GLY A 49 4.79 9.29 12.25
CA GLY A 49 5.15 9.84 13.58
C GLY A 49 6.17 8.96 14.30
N ALA A 50 5.91 8.66 15.59
CA ALA A 50 6.70 7.68 16.33
C ALA A 50 6.68 6.31 15.61
N PHE A 51 5.49 5.86 15.21
CA PHE A 51 5.32 4.77 14.24
C PHE A 51 5.36 5.32 12.81
N LYS A 52 6.07 4.61 11.94
CA LYS A 52 6.22 4.94 10.52
C LYS A 52 5.96 3.68 9.70
N PHE A 53 5.15 3.79 8.65
CA PHE A 53 4.95 2.73 7.66
C PHE A 53 5.70 3.10 6.38
N TRP A 54 6.51 2.16 5.89
CA TRP A 54 7.21 2.28 4.62
C TRP A 54 6.66 1.25 3.65
N VAL A 55 5.81 1.72 2.74
CA VAL A 55 5.29 0.97 1.59
C VAL A 55 5.18 2.01 0.48
N PRO A 56 6.18 2.13 -0.41
CA PRO A 56 6.14 3.11 -1.48
C PRO A 56 5.02 2.77 -2.49
N PRO A 57 4.46 3.78 -3.17
CA PRO A 57 3.51 3.55 -4.26
C PRO A 57 4.20 2.90 -5.46
N SER A 58 3.41 2.43 -6.43
CA SER A 58 3.89 1.87 -7.70
C SER A 58 3.50 2.74 -8.90
N ILE A 59 4.28 2.71 -9.97
CA ILE A 59 3.87 3.29 -11.26
C ILE A 59 2.60 2.56 -11.74
N GLY A 60 1.59 3.30 -12.19
CA GLY A 60 0.29 2.75 -12.58
C GLY A 60 -0.72 2.64 -11.42
N GLU A 61 -0.31 2.91 -10.18
CA GLU A 61 -1.22 2.92 -9.03
C GLU A 61 -2.20 4.10 -9.11
N GLN A 62 -3.49 3.81 -8.90
CA GLN A 62 -4.51 4.84 -8.85
C GLN A 62 -4.55 5.46 -7.46
N VAL A 63 -4.57 6.80 -7.41
CA VAL A 63 -4.59 7.57 -6.17
C VAL A 63 -5.65 8.67 -6.23
N TRP A 64 -6.03 9.19 -5.07
CA TRP A 64 -6.81 10.41 -4.96
C TRP A 64 -6.00 11.56 -4.35
N LEU A 65 -6.33 12.77 -4.79
CA LEU A 65 -5.64 14.01 -4.48
C LEU A 65 -6.61 14.98 -3.81
N LEU A 66 -6.12 15.74 -2.82
CA LEU A 66 -6.79 16.93 -2.31
C LEU A 66 -6.01 18.17 -2.72
N CYS A 67 -6.65 19.06 -3.46
CA CYS A 67 -6.08 20.34 -3.86
C CYS A 67 -6.61 21.43 -2.93
N LEU A 68 -5.79 21.87 -1.97
CA LEU A 68 -6.24 22.80 -0.94
C LEU A 68 -6.68 24.13 -1.56
N GLY A 69 -7.94 24.51 -1.31
CA GLY A 69 -8.56 25.70 -1.90
C GLY A 69 -8.84 25.58 -3.41
N GLY A 70 -8.79 24.36 -3.98
CA GLY A 70 -8.93 24.14 -5.41
C GLY A 70 -7.65 24.39 -6.23
N ASN A 71 -6.52 24.67 -5.56
CA ASN A 71 -5.24 24.89 -6.22
C ASN A 71 -4.51 23.56 -6.44
N THR A 72 -4.29 23.19 -7.70
CA THR A 72 -3.62 21.95 -8.09
C THR A 72 -2.13 21.92 -7.75
N ASP A 73 -1.49 23.08 -7.58
CA ASP A 73 -0.07 23.16 -7.20
C ASP A 73 0.17 22.82 -5.72
N THR A 74 -0.88 22.85 -4.90
CA THR A 74 -0.84 22.51 -3.48
C THR A 74 -1.47 21.14 -3.21
N ALA A 75 -1.57 20.30 -4.24
CA ALA A 75 -2.13 18.96 -4.13
C ALA A 75 -1.38 18.11 -3.10
N ILE A 76 -2.14 17.33 -2.34
CA ILE A 76 -1.62 16.26 -1.49
C ILE A 76 -2.25 14.93 -1.90
N ILE A 77 -1.47 13.86 -1.81
CA ILE A 77 -1.99 12.51 -2.01
C ILE A 77 -2.75 12.10 -0.75
N GLY A 78 -4.01 11.75 -0.91
CA GLY A 78 -4.84 11.26 0.18
C GLY A 78 -4.70 9.76 0.41
N GLY A 79 -4.44 9.00 -0.66
CA GLY A 79 -4.16 7.57 -0.62
C GLY A 79 -4.46 6.85 -1.92
N SER A 80 -4.34 5.53 -1.86
CA SER A 80 -4.52 4.62 -2.98
C SER A 80 -5.98 4.21 -3.16
N LEU A 81 -6.34 3.91 -4.41
CA LEU A 81 -7.63 3.36 -4.80
C LEU A 81 -7.40 2.05 -5.56
N TYR A 82 -8.25 1.06 -5.31
CA TYR A 82 -8.30 -0.11 -6.19
C TYR A 82 -8.76 0.30 -7.59
N SER A 83 -8.18 -0.33 -8.60
CA SER A 83 -8.49 -0.08 -10.01
C SER A 83 -8.66 -1.40 -10.76
N ASN A 84 -9.05 -1.34 -12.03
CA ASN A 84 -9.11 -2.56 -12.87
C ASN A 84 -7.73 -3.22 -13.02
N ASP A 85 -6.67 -2.42 -13.07
CA ASP A 85 -5.28 -2.91 -13.18
C ASP A 85 -4.73 -3.39 -11.83
N ASN A 86 -5.24 -2.84 -10.72
CA ASN A 86 -4.84 -3.17 -9.35
C ASN A 86 -6.09 -3.44 -8.47
N PRO A 87 -6.75 -4.59 -8.63
CA PRO A 87 -7.97 -4.92 -7.91
C PRO A 87 -7.70 -5.25 -6.43
N ALA A 88 -8.76 -5.24 -5.62
CA ALA A 88 -8.67 -5.64 -4.22
C ALA A 88 -8.21 -7.10 -4.08
N PRO A 89 -7.26 -7.42 -3.17
CA PRO A 89 -6.72 -8.77 -3.02
C PRO A 89 -7.59 -9.70 -2.16
N GLY A 90 -8.65 -9.17 -1.54
CA GLY A 90 -9.52 -9.90 -0.62
C GLY A 90 -10.79 -10.45 -1.28
N ALA A 91 -11.27 -11.59 -0.78
CA ALA A 91 -12.47 -12.29 -1.19
C ALA A 91 -13.61 -12.22 -0.15
N THR A 92 -13.32 -11.99 1.14
CA THR A 92 -14.34 -11.94 2.20
C THR A 92 -14.18 -10.72 3.11
N ARG A 93 -15.19 -10.44 3.94
CA ARG A 93 -15.14 -9.34 4.94
C ARG A 93 -14.37 -9.70 6.21
N ASN A 94 -14.04 -10.98 6.40
CA ASN A 94 -13.44 -11.51 7.62
C ASN A 94 -11.92 -11.67 7.51
N GLU A 95 -11.31 -11.20 6.41
CA GLU A 95 -9.89 -11.36 6.17
C GLU A 95 -9.12 -10.04 6.07
N MET A 96 -7.86 -10.10 6.50
CA MET A 96 -6.83 -9.12 6.18
C MET A 96 -5.85 -9.77 5.22
N VAL A 97 -5.62 -9.17 4.05
CA VAL A 97 -4.70 -9.69 3.03
C VAL A 97 -3.69 -8.61 2.66
N VAL A 98 -2.41 -8.97 2.64
CA VAL A 98 -1.31 -8.16 2.11
C VAL A 98 -0.56 -9.01 1.08
N THR A 99 -0.36 -8.48 -0.12
CA THR A 99 0.35 -9.14 -1.22
C THR A 99 1.60 -8.35 -1.61
N ALA A 100 2.62 -9.05 -2.12
CA ALA A 100 3.84 -8.45 -2.63
C ALA A 100 4.07 -8.79 -4.11
N PRO A 101 4.89 -8.01 -4.85
CA PRO A 101 5.14 -8.23 -6.28
C PRO A 101 5.84 -9.54 -6.62
N ASP A 102 6.49 -10.19 -5.65
CA ASP A 102 7.12 -11.50 -5.81
C ASP A 102 6.13 -12.68 -5.60
N GLY A 103 4.85 -12.37 -5.37
CA GLY A 103 3.81 -13.35 -5.09
C GLY A 103 3.68 -13.75 -3.63
N ALA A 104 4.48 -13.17 -2.72
CA ALA A 104 4.31 -13.41 -1.29
C ALA A 104 2.98 -12.85 -0.79
N ARG A 105 2.37 -13.57 0.16
CA ARG A 105 1.07 -13.23 0.70
C ARG A 105 0.99 -13.47 2.20
N PHE A 106 0.52 -12.46 2.92
CA PHE A 106 0.11 -12.52 4.32
C PHE A 106 -1.40 -12.47 4.36
N ARG A 107 -2.05 -13.45 4.99
CA ARG A 107 -3.49 -13.48 5.18
C ARG A 107 -3.85 -13.85 6.60
N TYR A 108 -4.68 -13.04 7.25
CA TYR A 108 -5.37 -13.44 8.47
C TYR A 108 -6.85 -13.62 8.19
N ASP A 109 -7.42 -14.75 8.59
CA ASP A 109 -8.84 -15.08 8.49
C ASP A 109 -9.44 -15.15 9.89
N ALA A 110 -10.32 -14.20 10.22
CA ALA A 110 -10.92 -14.10 11.54
C ALA A 110 -12.02 -15.16 11.76
N GLU A 111 -12.61 -15.72 10.70
CA GLU A 111 -13.63 -16.76 10.80
C GLU A 111 -12.99 -18.12 11.11
N ALA A 112 -11.88 -18.42 10.44
CA ALA A 112 -11.09 -19.61 10.72
C ALA A 112 -10.13 -19.44 11.92
N GLY A 113 -9.90 -18.20 12.37
CA GLY A 113 -8.88 -17.87 13.37
C GLY A 113 -7.46 -18.19 12.92
N ALA A 114 -7.19 -18.12 11.61
CA ALA A 114 -5.99 -18.67 11.00
C ALA A 114 -5.13 -17.58 10.34
N LEU A 115 -3.83 -17.60 10.64
CA LEU A 115 -2.80 -16.85 9.94
C LEU A 115 -2.12 -17.74 8.90
N GLN A 116 -1.99 -17.25 7.66
CA GLN A 116 -1.27 -17.90 6.58
C GLN A 116 -0.24 -16.94 6.00
N VAL A 117 0.98 -17.43 5.83
CA VAL A 117 2.07 -16.74 5.13
C VAL A 117 2.61 -17.69 4.07
N GLU A 118 2.50 -17.31 2.81
CA GLU A 118 2.83 -18.15 1.66
C GLU A 118 3.65 -17.37 0.61
N GLY A 119 4.29 -18.10 -0.32
CA GLY A 119 5.09 -17.51 -1.39
C GLY A 119 6.44 -16.92 -0.97
N ILE A 120 6.75 -16.88 0.33
CA ILE A 120 8.02 -16.39 0.85
C ILE A 120 9.16 -17.40 0.68
N LYS A 121 10.40 -16.90 0.53
CA LYS A 121 11.61 -17.74 0.48
C LYS A 121 12.18 -18.07 1.86
N SER A 122 12.03 -17.16 2.83
CA SER A 122 12.49 -17.32 4.20
C SER A 122 11.61 -16.54 5.16
N ALA A 123 11.50 -17.01 6.40
CA ALA A 123 10.92 -16.28 7.52
C ALA A 123 11.92 -16.30 8.68
N VAL A 124 12.22 -15.13 9.22
CA VAL A 124 13.12 -14.96 10.37
C VAL A 124 12.31 -14.32 11.49
N ILE A 125 12.25 -14.98 12.64
CA ILE A 125 11.63 -14.46 13.87
C ILE A 125 12.73 -14.41 14.93
N GLU A 126 13.20 -13.20 15.22
CA GLU A 126 14.22 -12.95 16.24
C GLU A 126 13.58 -12.26 17.46
N ALA A 127 13.88 -12.78 18.65
CA ALA A 127 13.50 -12.17 19.91
C ALA A 127 14.75 -11.93 20.76
N SER A 128 14.89 -10.72 21.34
CA SER A 128 16.03 -10.35 22.17
C SER A 128 15.99 -10.95 23.58
N VAL A 129 14.85 -11.52 23.97
CA VAL A 129 14.62 -12.24 25.21
C VAL A 129 13.79 -13.49 24.93
N SER A 130 13.97 -14.52 25.74
CA SER A 130 13.45 -15.86 25.51
C SER A 130 11.92 -15.91 25.33
N HIS A 131 11.50 -16.75 24.38
CA HIS A 131 10.12 -17.13 24.16
C HIS A 131 9.89 -18.54 24.74
N SER A 132 8.91 -18.68 25.63
CA SER A 132 8.38 -19.98 26.05
C SER A 132 7.10 -20.26 25.25
N GLY A 133 7.23 -21.07 24.19
CA GLY A 133 6.11 -21.53 23.38
C GLY A 133 5.88 -23.03 23.57
N TYR A 134 4.71 -23.42 24.11
CA TYR A 134 4.20 -24.79 23.99
C TYR A 134 3.62 -24.97 22.59
N ALA A 135 4.28 -25.75 21.74
CA ALA A 135 3.75 -26.17 20.44
C ALA A 135 2.95 -27.47 20.61
N GLY A 136 1.62 -27.39 20.53
CA GLY A 136 0.72 -28.55 20.49
C GLY A 136 0.61 -29.20 19.10
N GLY A 137 1.56 -28.97 18.19
CA GLY A 137 1.55 -29.52 16.83
C GLY A 137 2.96 -29.71 16.31
N GLU A 138 3.24 -30.89 15.75
CA GLU A 138 4.54 -31.29 15.23
C GLU A 138 5.00 -30.33 14.12
N LEU A 139 6.09 -29.62 14.35
CA LEU A 139 6.87 -28.99 13.29
C LEU A 139 7.58 -30.11 12.51
N HIS A 140 6.98 -30.55 11.40
CA HIS A 140 7.66 -31.44 10.45
C HIS A 140 8.83 -30.70 9.81
N GLN A 141 10.06 -31.04 10.21
CA GLN A 141 11.26 -30.57 9.53
C GLN A 141 11.33 -31.22 8.13
N PRO A 142 11.78 -30.48 7.08
CA PRO A 142 11.95 -31.07 5.76
C PRO A 142 13.07 -32.12 5.82
N VAL A 143 12.73 -33.36 5.44
CA VAL A 143 13.68 -34.48 5.31
C VAL A 143 14.74 -34.09 4.28
N ALA A 144 15.99 -33.96 4.70
CA ALA A 144 17.12 -33.79 3.81
C ALA A 144 17.19 -35.02 2.88
N ARG A 145 17.06 -34.81 1.56
CA ARG A 145 17.36 -35.85 0.57
C ARG A 145 18.87 -36.11 0.61
N GLU A 146 19.27 -37.25 1.16
CA GLU A 146 20.61 -37.80 0.94
C GLU A 146 20.80 -38.04 -0.57
N LYS A 147 21.88 -37.46 -1.11
CA LYS A 147 22.39 -37.84 -2.43
C LYS A 147 23.29 -39.07 -2.23
N SER A 148 22.92 -40.14 -2.94
CA SER A 148 23.68 -41.34 -3.36
C SER A 148 24.97 -41.70 -2.66
#